data_AF-A0A7M3W3V9-F1
#
_entry.id   AF-A0A7M3W3V9-F1
#
_cell.length_a   1.000
_cell.length_b   1.000
_cell.length_c   1.000
_cell.angle_alpha   90.00
_cell.angle_beta   90.00
_cell.angle_gamma   90.00
#
_symmetry.space_group_name_H-M   'P 1'
#
loop_
_entity.id
_entity.type
_entity.pdbx_description
1 polymer ?
#
loop_
_entity_poly.entity_id
_entity_poly.type
_entity_poly.pdbx_seq_one_letter_code
_entity_poly.pdbx_strand_id
1 'polypeptide(L)'
;MSDEEIEDDKSFIDNSSLNLLIKVTSSLVVLLSILIISLWAVYQTADVTFGGPPSSLELWEDEYREMTGLDRVDGFEGSGVKICIVDTGIDISHPDLEDANVIGWNDFISGSDSPYDDEGHGTAMVGIIASKGGLNGVSPEADLLIAKAISDDGSGTDSTIADAVDWCVEGGADIISLSLGGSQGFGSGFFTTDQLEESVQEAIDSGVYVVAAAGNDG
;
A
#
# COMPACT_ATOMS: atom_id res chain seq x y z
N MET A 1 14.93 13.58 90.51
CA MET A 1 15.84 13.65 89.35
C MET A 1 15.81 12.29 88.70
N SER A 2 14.86 11.99 87.80
CA SER A 2 14.74 12.53 86.43
C SER A 2 16.12 12.60 85.77
N ASP A 3 16.37 11.69 84.85
CA ASP A 3 16.67 12.05 83.47
C ASP A 3 16.31 10.87 82.57
N GLU A 4 15.27 11.12 81.80
CA GLU A 4 14.70 10.32 80.72
C GLU A 4 15.39 10.83 79.46
N GLU A 5 16.38 10.10 78.94
CA GLU A 5 17.07 10.47 77.70
C GLU A 5 16.57 9.58 76.56
N ILE A 6 15.48 10.06 75.98
CA ILE A 6 15.06 10.05 74.57
C ILE A 6 15.70 8.96 73.69
N GLU A 7 14.85 8.04 73.24
CA GLU A 7 15.04 7.15 72.10
C GLU A 7 15.62 7.92 70.90
N ASP A 8 16.86 7.62 70.52
CA ASP A 8 17.34 7.93 69.17
C ASP A 8 17.01 6.73 68.26
N ASP A 9 15.75 6.70 67.82
CA ASP A 9 15.24 5.78 66.78
C ASP A 9 15.84 6.15 65.41
N LYS A 10 17.16 5.97 65.27
CA LYS A 10 17.89 6.12 64.00
C LYS A 10 18.54 4.80 63.60
N SER A 11 17.73 3.77 63.33
CA SER A 11 18.24 2.63 62.57
C SER A 11 17.20 1.90 61.71
N PHE A 12 16.07 2.53 61.39
CA PHE A 12 14.96 1.84 60.73
C PHE A 12 15.08 1.67 59.21
N ILE A 13 16.27 1.77 58.63
CA ILE A 13 16.53 1.21 57.30
C ILE A 13 17.78 0.36 57.35
N ASP A 14 17.56 -0.95 57.45
CA ASP A 14 18.61 -1.96 57.31
C ASP A 14 19.31 -1.75 55.95
N ASN A 15 20.60 -1.41 56.00
CA ASN A 15 21.45 -1.23 54.81
C ASN A 15 21.37 -2.43 53.86
N SER A 16 21.08 -3.63 54.36
CA SER A 16 20.84 -4.83 53.56
C SER A 16 19.59 -4.70 52.66
N SER A 17 18.48 -4.19 53.20
CA SER A 17 17.22 -4.01 52.48
C SER A 17 17.32 -2.93 51.40
N LEU A 18 18.02 -1.82 51.68
CA LEU A 18 18.33 -0.77 50.69
C LEU A 18 19.20 -1.30 49.56
N ASN A 19 20.26 -2.04 49.88
CA ASN A 19 21.14 -2.63 48.87
C ASN A 19 20.42 -3.68 48.01
N LEU A 20 19.50 -4.45 48.58
CA LEU A 20 18.67 -5.39 47.83
C LEU A 20 17.68 -4.67 46.90
N LEU A 21 17.03 -3.61 47.39
CA LEU A 21 16.14 -2.78 46.59
C LEU A 21 16.87 -2.13 45.41
N ILE A 22 18.05 -1.54 45.64
CA ILE A 22 18.88 -0.93 44.59
C ILE A 22 19.30 -1.97 43.53
N LYS A 23 19.65 -3.19 43.95
CA LYS A 23 19.99 -4.27 43.02
C LYS A 23 18.79 -4.68 42.17
N VAL A 24 17.62 -4.86 42.78
CA VAL A 24 16.39 -5.25 42.07
C VAL A 24 15.96 -4.17 41.09
N THR A 25 15.96 -2.89 41.49
CA THR A 25 15.58 -1.78 40.61
C THR A 25 16.60 -1.59 39.49
N SER A 26 17.90 -1.67 39.79
CA SER A 26 18.95 -1.55 38.76
C SER A 26 18.88 -2.71 37.77
N SER A 27 18.67 -3.94 38.23
CA SER A 27 18.47 -5.10 37.36
C SER A 27 17.21 -4.96 36.50
N LEU A 28 16.11 -4.45 37.06
CA LEU A 28 14.88 -4.22 36.31
C LEU A 28 15.07 -3.15 35.23
N VAL A 29 15.76 -2.04 35.54
CA VAL A 29 16.05 -0.96 34.58
C VAL A 29 16.95 -1.45 33.45
N VAL A 30 17.98 -2.24 33.76
CA VAL A 30 18.86 -2.85 32.74
C VAL A 30 18.06 -3.81 31.86
N LEU A 31 17.19 -4.64 32.45
CA LEU A 31 16.37 -5.60 31.70
C LEU A 31 15.37 -4.88 30.78
N LEU A 32 14.71 -3.82 31.27
CA LEU A 32 13.83 -2.96 30.47
C LEU A 32 14.58 -2.25 29.35
N SER A 33 15.79 -1.77 29.62
CA SER A 33 16.62 -1.11 28.62
C SER A 33 17.06 -2.07 27.52
N ILE A 34 17.45 -3.30 27.88
CA ILE A 34 17.75 -4.37 26.92
C ILE A 34 16.50 -4.71 26.11
N LEU A 35 15.33 -4.78 26.75
CA LEU A 35 14.07 -5.06 26.06
C LEU A 35 13.71 -3.96 25.05
N ILE A 36 13.87 -2.68 25.43
CA ILE A 36 13.64 -1.53 24.56
C ILE A 36 14.64 -1.52 23.39
N ILE A 37 15.92 -1.78 23.64
CA ILE A 37 16.93 -1.87 22.58
C ILE A 37 16.63 -3.05 21.65
N SER A 38 16.19 -4.19 22.20
CA SER A 38 15.81 -5.35 21.38
C SER A 38 14.55 -5.08 20.56
N LEU A 39 13.56 -4.38 21.11
CA LEU A 39 12.37 -3.93 20.40
C LEU A 39 12.73 -2.93 19.29
N TRP A 40 13.65 -2.00 19.56
CA TRP A 40 14.12 -1.03 18.56
C TRP A 40 14.97 -1.68 17.46
N ALA A 41 15.78 -2.68 17.81
CA ALA A 41 16.53 -3.47 16.84
C ALA A 41 15.58 -4.30 15.96
N VAL A 42 14.60 -4.96 16.58
CA VAL A 42 13.52 -5.67 15.85
C VAL A 42 12.76 -4.69 14.98
N TYR A 43 12.40 -3.51 15.46
CA TYR A 43 11.72 -2.46 14.68
C TYR A 43 12.51 -2.03 13.44
N GLN A 44 13.84 -1.97 13.50
CA GLN A 44 14.63 -1.64 12.32
C GLN A 44 14.81 -2.81 11.34
N THR A 45 14.70 -4.05 11.83
CA THR A 45 14.98 -5.25 11.01
C THR A 45 13.73 -5.96 10.52
N ALA A 46 12.62 -5.78 11.22
CA ALA A 46 11.33 -6.31 10.89
C ALA A 46 10.55 -5.11 10.38
N ASP A 47 10.13 -5.17 9.12
CA ASP A 47 9.25 -4.19 8.48
C ASP A 47 7.83 -4.30 9.09
N VAL A 48 7.77 -4.10 10.41
CA VAL A 48 6.60 -4.29 11.24
C VAL A 48 6.04 -2.91 11.50
N THR A 49 5.12 -2.50 10.62
CA THR A 49 4.24 -1.36 10.83
C THR A 49 3.31 -1.69 12.00
N PHE A 50 3.63 -1.17 13.19
CA PHE A 50 2.78 -1.33 14.35
C PHE A 50 1.63 -0.31 14.29
N GLY A 51 0.49 -0.77 13.78
CA GLY A 51 -0.72 0.01 13.58
C GLY A 51 -1.15 -0.09 12.13
N GLY A 52 -2.30 -0.72 11.90
CA GLY A 52 -2.99 -0.68 10.62
C GLY A 52 -3.45 0.74 10.29
N PRO A 53 -4.30 0.92 9.27
CA PRO A 53 -4.83 2.22 8.94
C PRO A 53 -5.50 2.86 10.17
N PRO A 54 -5.47 4.19 10.30
CA PRO A 54 -6.21 4.86 11.35
C PRO A 54 -7.70 4.50 11.25
N SER A 55 -8.35 4.27 12.40
CA SER A 55 -9.78 3.89 12.48
C SER A 55 -10.74 4.78 11.68
N SER A 56 -10.39 6.04 11.41
CA SER A 56 -11.18 6.91 10.54
C SER A 56 -11.21 6.45 9.08
N LEU A 57 -10.12 5.87 8.57
CA LEU A 57 -10.06 5.32 7.23
C LEU A 57 -10.86 4.01 7.14
N GLU A 58 -10.76 3.14 8.15
CA GLU A 58 -11.59 1.92 8.22
C GLU A 58 -13.09 2.29 8.20
N LEU A 59 -13.50 3.30 8.98
CA LEU A 59 -14.88 3.79 8.97
C LEU A 59 -15.31 4.36 7.61
N TRP A 60 -14.41 5.04 6.89
CA TRP A 60 -14.71 5.54 5.55
C TRP A 60 -14.80 4.42 4.52
N GLU A 61 -13.99 3.36 4.65
CA GLU A 61 -14.10 2.16 3.82
C GLU A 61 -15.46 1.50 4.04
N ASP A 62 -15.87 1.28 5.29
CA ASP A 62 -17.17 0.70 5.65
C ASP A 62 -18.33 1.54 5.08
N GLU A 63 -18.30 2.87 5.27
CA GLU A 63 -19.32 3.78 4.74
C GLU A 63 -19.36 3.73 3.19
N TYR A 64 -18.20 3.70 2.54
CA TYR A 64 -18.11 3.59 1.08
C TYR A 64 -18.68 2.27 0.57
N ARG A 65 -18.37 1.15 1.22
CA ARG A 65 -18.90 -0.18 0.88
C ARG A 65 -20.42 -0.23 1.04
N GLU A 66 -20.96 0.36 2.10
CA GLU A 66 -22.41 0.47 2.31
C GLU A 66 -23.08 1.35 1.24
N MET A 67 -22.50 2.51 0.92
CA MET A 67 -23.06 3.43 -0.09
C MET A 67 -23.07 2.81 -1.49
N THR A 68 -22.02 2.08 -1.85
CA THR A 68 -21.89 1.43 -3.17
C THR A 68 -22.65 0.11 -3.25
N GLY A 69 -23.05 -0.47 -2.11
CA GLY A 69 -23.68 -1.78 -2.05
C GLY A 69 -22.68 -2.94 -2.17
N LEU A 70 -21.37 -2.66 -2.11
CA LEU A 70 -20.32 -3.69 -2.12
C LEU A 70 -20.39 -4.56 -0.87
N ASP A 71 -20.94 -4.04 0.24
CA ASP A 71 -21.25 -4.78 1.47
C ASP A 71 -22.24 -5.95 1.28
N ARG A 72 -22.93 -6.01 0.13
CA ARG A 72 -23.94 -7.04 -0.18
C ARG A 72 -23.44 -8.08 -1.19
N VAL A 73 -22.21 -7.94 -1.66
CA VAL A 73 -21.60 -8.85 -2.65
C VAL A 73 -20.56 -9.70 -1.93
N ASP A 74 -20.97 -10.91 -1.54
CA ASP A 74 -20.11 -11.87 -0.84
C ASP A 74 -19.70 -13.03 -1.74
N GLY A 75 -18.51 -13.57 -1.50
CA GLY A 75 -18.01 -14.79 -2.17
C GLY A 75 -17.44 -14.58 -3.57
N PHE A 76 -17.23 -13.33 -3.99
CA PHE A 76 -16.58 -12.97 -5.26
C PHE A 76 -15.35 -12.11 -4.98
N GLU A 77 -14.17 -12.73 -4.98
CA GLU A 77 -12.90 -12.06 -4.66
C GLU A 77 -12.03 -11.80 -5.90
N GLY A 78 -12.56 -12.04 -7.11
CA GLY A 78 -11.85 -11.80 -8.37
C GLY A 78 -11.05 -12.99 -8.93
N SER A 79 -11.09 -14.16 -8.27
CA SER A 79 -10.35 -15.34 -8.72
C SER A 79 -10.66 -15.71 -10.18
N GLY A 80 -9.60 -15.82 -10.99
CA GLY A 80 -9.66 -16.15 -12.41
C GLY A 80 -9.98 -14.97 -13.33
N VAL A 81 -10.11 -13.75 -12.79
CA VAL A 81 -10.21 -12.50 -13.55
C VAL A 81 -8.83 -11.85 -13.62
N LYS A 82 -8.41 -11.48 -14.82
CA LYS A 82 -7.15 -10.76 -15.05
C LYS A 82 -7.39 -9.27 -15.15
N ILE A 83 -6.75 -8.51 -14.28
CA ILE A 83 -6.81 -7.05 -14.27
C ILE A 83 -5.43 -6.52 -14.62
N CYS A 84 -5.36 -5.73 -15.69
CA CYS A 84 -4.16 -5.00 -16.04
C CYS A 84 -4.23 -3.57 -15.49
N ILE A 85 -3.18 -3.14 -14.82
CA ILE A 85 -3.04 -1.78 -14.27
C ILE A 85 -1.95 -1.08 -15.04
N VAL A 86 -2.30 -0.01 -15.75
CA VAL A 86 -1.35 0.86 -16.46
C VAL A 86 -1.16 2.13 -15.65
N ASP A 87 -0.01 2.25 -14.96
CA ASP A 87 0.21 3.31 -13.97
C ASP A 87 1.72 3.55 -13.71
N THR A 88 2.09 4.06 -12.52
CA THR A 88 3.47 4.31 -12.08
C THR A 88 4.20 3.06 -11.61
N GLY A 89 3.53 1.90 -11.55
CA GLY A 89 4.12 0.62 -11.16
C GLY A 89 3.48 0.04 -9.90
N ILE A 90 4.24 -0.77 -9.17
CA ILE A 90 3.79 -1.40 -7.92
C ILE A 90 4.96 -1.62 -6.96
N ASP A 91 4.78 -1.28 -5.68
CA ASP A 91 5.61 -1.74 -4.59
C ASP A 91 5.08 -3.06 -4.02
N ILE A 92 5.63 -4.18 -4.49
CA ILE A 92 5.31 -5.53 -3.98
C ILE A 92 5.87 -5.80 -2.58
N SER A 93 6.70 -4.92 -2.03
CA SER A 93 7.20 -5.05 -0.66
C SER A 93 6.25 -4.45 0.37
N HIS A 94 5.20 -3.74 -0.08
CA HIS A 94 4.18 -3.21 0.80
C HIS A 94 3.46 -4.35 1.54
N PRO A 95 3.31 -4.31 2.89
CA PRO A 95 2.74 -5.42 3.66
C PRO A 95 1.36 -5.88 3.20
N ASP A 96 0.48 -4.95 2.81
CA ASP A 96 -0.86 -5.29 2.32
C ASP A 96 -0.88 -5.84 0.87
N LEU A 97 0.25 -5.86 0.16
CA LEU A 97 0.37 -6.32 -1.23
C LEU A 97 1.35 -7.50 -1.39
N GLU A 98 1.97 -7.99 -0.31
CA GLU A 98 2.95 -9.09 -0.37
C GLU A 98 2.36 -10.38 -0.96
N ASP A 99 1.06 -10.59 -0.74
CA ASP A 99 0.27 -11.73 -1.21
C ASP A 99 -0.60 -11.42 -2.45
N ALA A 100 -0.39 -10.26 -3.09
CA ALA A 100 -1.09 -9.91 -4.33
C ALA A 100 -0.60 -10.77 -5.49
N ASN A 101 -1.51 -11.31 -6.30
CA ASN A 101 -1.17 -12.25 -7.36
C ASN A 101 -0.69 -11.53 -8.64
N VAL A 102 0.52 -10.99 -8.63
CA VAL A 102 1.14 -10.37 -9.81
C VAL A 102 1.63 -11.45 -10.77
N ILE A 103 0.91 -11.66 -11.87
CA ILE A 103 1.20 -12.68 -12.87
C ILE A 103 2.01 -12.15 -14.06
N GLY A 104 2.16 -10.82 -14.17
CA GLY A 104 2.99 -10.19 -15.20
C GLY A 104 3.38 -8.77 -14.83
N TRP A 105 4.58 -8.38 -15.27
CA TRP A 105 5.16 -7.06 -15.07
C TRP A 105 5.82 -6.61 -16.37
N ASN A 106 5.64 -5.34 -16.74
CA ASN A 106 6.42 -4.71 -17.79
C ASN A 106 6.63 -3.23 -17.48
N ASP A 107 7.84 -2.74 -17.70
CA ASP A 107 8.24 -1.36 -17.47
C ASP A 107 8.57 -0.68 -18.79
N PHE A 108 7.67 0.20 -19.23
CA PHE A 108 7.81 0.97 -20.47
C PHE A 108 8.60 2.27 -20.27
N ILE A 109 8.99 2.60 -19.03
CA ILE A 109 9.76 3.81 -18.70
C ILE A 109 11.25 3.52 -18.69
N SER A 110 11.69 2.55 -17.88
CA SER A 110 13.13 2.24 -17.71
C SER A 110 13.53 0.87 -18.23
N GLY A 111 12.57 -0.02 -18.49
CA GLY A 111 12.82 -1.40 -18.89
C GLY A 111 13.34 -2.28 -17.74
N SER A 112 13.00 -1.95 -16.49
CA SER A 112 13.34 -2.80 -15.34
C SER A 112 12.60 -4.14 -15.38
N ASP A 113 13.33 -5.24 -15.20
CA ASP A 113 12.74 -6.57 -15.06
C ASP A 113 12.09 -6.81 -13.68
N SER A 114 12.41 -5.98 -12.69
CA SER A 114 11.86 -6.08 -11.33
C SER A 114 10.75 -5.05 -11.11
N PRO A 115 9.60 -5.45 -10.52
CA PRO A 115 8.55 -4.51 -10.13
C PRO A 115 9.02 -3.48 -9.13
N TYR A 116 8.60 -2.24 -9.33
CA TYR A 116 8.82 -1.12 -8.43
C TYR A 116 7.79 -0.03 -8.69
N ASP A 117 7.65 0.88 -7.74
CA ASP A 117 6.91 2.13 -7.89
C ASP A 117 7.72 3.25 -7.22
N ASP A 118 8.08 4.25 -8.00
CA ASP A 118 8.88 5.40 -7.57
C ASP A 118 8.06 6.69 -7.44
N GLU A 119 6.74 6.61 -7.64
CA GLU A 119 5.78 7.71 -7.41
C GLU A 119 4.82 7.34 -6.27
N GLY A 120 4.20 6.16 -6.32
CA GLY A 120 3.29 5.61 -5.31
C GLY A 120 1.83 5.49 -5.73
N HIS A 121 1.40 6.20 -6.78
CA HIS A 121 0.02 6.20 -7.27
C HIS A 121 -0.41 4.81 -7.76
N GLY A 122 0.42 4.13 -8.55
CA GLY A 122 0.16 2.77 -9.02
C GLY A 122 -0.01 1.78 -7.88
N THR A 123 0.84 1.85 -6.86
CA THR A 123 0.71 1.03 -5.64
C THR A 123 -0.62 1.30 -4.92
N ALA A 124 -1.05 2.57 -4.82
CA ALA A 124 -2.33 2.91 -4.23
C ALA A 124 -3.51 2.38 -5.06
N MET A 125 -3.44 2.43 -6.39
CA MET A 125 -4.47 1.88 -7.28
C MET A 125 -4.57 0.36 -7.17
N VAL A 126 -3.44 -0.34 -7.13
CA VAL A 126 -3.41 -1.78 -6.88
C VAL A 126 -3.96 -2.09 -5.48
N GLY A 127 -3.69 -1.27 -4.48
CA GLY A 127 -4.26 -1.40 -3.13
C GLY A 127 -5.78 -1.43 -3.13
N ILE A 128 -6.44 -0.49 -3.82
CA ILE A 128 -7.91 -0.45 -3.94
C ILE A 128 -8.47 -1.76 -4.54
N ILE A 129 -7.72 -2.39 -5.43
CA ILE A 129 -8.15 -3.61 -6.12
C ILE A 129 -7.84 -4.84 -5.27
N ALA A 130 -6.61 -5.00 -4.79
CA ALA A 130 -6.06 -6.29 -4.42
C ALA A 130 -5.44 -6.37 -3.01
N SER A 131 -5.53 -5.32 -2.19
CA SER A 131 -4.90 -5.34 -0.87
C SER A 131 -5.50 -6.42 0.04
N LYS A 132 -4.63 -7.06 0.83
CA LYS A 132 -4.96 -8.06 1.84
C LYS A 132 -4.31 -7.66 3.16
N GLY A 133 -4.96 -6.81 3.96
CA GLY A 133 -4.36 -6.39 5.21
C GLY A 133 -5.14 -5.30 5.92
N GLY A 134 -4.49 -4.16 6.13
CA GLY A 134 -5.07 -3.01 6.81
C GLY A 134 -6.35 -2.51 6.15
N LEU A 135 -6.34 -2.36 4.82
CA LEU A 135 -7.54 -2.16 4.02
C LEU A 135 -7.75 -3.39 3.12
N ASN A 136 -9.00 -3.68 2.78
CA ASN A 136 -9.31 -4.80 1.90
C ASN A 136 -9.58 -4.29 0.48
N GLY A 137 -8.93 -4.90 -0.50
CA GLY A 137 -9.22 -4.65 -1.90
C GLY A 137 -10.64 -5.08 -2.28
N VAL A 138 -11.12 -4.60 -3.43
CA VAL A 138 -12.42 -5.02 -4.00
C VAL A 138 -12.35 -6.43 -4.58
N SER A 139 -11.19 -6.87 -5.07
CA SER A 139 -10.94 -8.16 -5.72
C SER A 139 -9.54 -8.70 -5.36
N PRO A 140 -9.33 -9.11 -4.09
CA PRO A 140 -8.03 -9.52 -3.56
C PRO A 140 -7.42 -10.77 -4.22
N GLU A 141 -8.23 -11.61 -4.87
CA GLU A 141 -7.78 -12.83 -5.55
C GLU A 141 -7.70 -12.69 -7.08
N ALA A 142 -7.75 -11.47 -7.60
CA ALA A 142 -7.55 -11.21 -9.02
C ALA A 142 -6.10 -11.45 -9.47
N ASP A 143 -5.94 -11.88 -10.72
CA ASP A 143 -4.64 -12.00 -11.37
C ASP A 143 -4.22 -10.63 -11.91
N LEU A 144 -3.07 -10.10 -11.47
CA LEU A 144 -2.64 -8.75 -11.81
C LEU A 144 -1.55 -8.75 -12.88
N LEU A 145 -1.80 -7.97 -13.94
CA LEU A 145 -0.77 -7.55 -14.91
C LEU A 145 -0.43 -6.09 -14.58
N ILE A 146 0.84 -5.78 -14.38
CA ILE A 146 1.27 -4.44 -14.01
C ILE A 146 2.14 -3.85 -15.13
N ALA A 147 1.64 -2.80 -15.75
CA ALA A 147 2.34 -2.06 -16.79
C ALA A 147 2.74 -0.68 -16.26
N LYS A 148 4.03 -0.47 -15.98
CA LYS A 148 4.52 0.87 -15.65
C LYS A 148 4.65 1.67 -16.95
N ALA A 149 3.77 2.64 -17.13
CA ALA A 149 3.75 3.54 -18.29
C ALA A 149 3.84 5.03 -17.91
N ILE A 150 3.93 5.31 -16.60
CA ILE A 150 4.05 6.65 -16.02
C ILE A 150 5.34 6.76 -15.20
N SER A 151 6.07 7.86 -15.37
CA SER A 151 7.33 8.14 -14.68
C SER A 151 7.13 8.56 -13.21
N ASP A 152 8.24 8.70 -12.50
CA ASP A 152 8.35 9.12 -11.11
C ASP A 152 7.74 10.50 -10.80
N ASP A 153 7.57 11.34 -11.82
CA ASP A 153 6.92 12.65 -11.71
C ASP A 153 5.42 12.63 -12.04
N GLY A 154 4.84 11.45 -12.25
CA GLY A 154 3.42 11.28 -12.59
C GLY A 154 3.08 11.63 -14.04
N SER A 155 4.07 11.73 -14.93
CA SER A 155 3.87 12.03 -16.35
C SER A 155 4.06 10.81 -17.27
N GLY A 156 3.44 10.86 -18.44
CA GLY A 156 3.56 9.81 -19.46
C GLY A 156 3.20 10.35 -20.84
N THR A 157 3.46 9.55 -21.87
CA THR A 157 3.10 9.90 -23.26
C THR A 157 2.06 8.93 -23.80
N ASP A 158 1.15 9.42 -24.62
CA ASP A 158 0.07 8.63 -25.22
C ASP A 158 0.60 7.38 -25.93
N SER A 159 1.75 7.46 -26.61
CA SER A 159 2.39 6.31 -27.27
C SER A 159 2.82 5.21 -26.30
N THR A 160 3.37 5.59 -25.14
CA THR A 160 3.85 4.64 -24.13
C THR A 160 2.67 3.97 -23.43
N ILE A 161 1.61 4.74 -23.18
CA ILE A 161 0.37 4.23 -22.62
C ILE A 161 -0.33 3.30 -23.62
N ALA A 162 -0.31 3.64 -24.92
CA ALA A 162 -0.84 2.80 -25.99
C ALA A 162 -0.11 1.44 -26.03
N ASP A 163 1.23 1.44 -26.07
CA ASP A 163 2.02 0.21 -26.05
C ASP A 163 1.75 -0.64 -24.79
N ALA A 164 1.49 0.00 -23.65
CA ALA A 164 1.12 -0.68 -22.40
C ALA A 164 -0.29 -1.29 -22.46
N VAL A 165 -1.26 -0.60 -23.06
CA VAL A 165 -2.61 -1.14 -23.31
C VAL A 165 -2.55 -2.37 -24.22
N ASP A 166 -1.79 -2.29 -25.31
CA ASP A 166 -1.61 -3.43 -26.22
C ASP A 166 -1.00 -4.64 -25.50
N TRP A 167 0.01 -4.41 -24.66
CA TRP A 167 0.60 -5.46 -23.84
C TRP A 167 -0.40 -6.09 -22.85
N CYS A 168 -1.30 -5.29 -22.27
CA CYS A 168 -2.38 -5.82 -21.43
C CYS A 168 -3.31 -6.76 -22.22
N VAL A 169 -3.69 -6.38 -23.44
CA VAL A 169 -4.53 -7.20 -24.33
C VAL A 169 -3.80 -8.49 -24.70
N GLU A 170 -2.52 -8.41 -25.07
CA GLU A 170 -1.68 -9.59 -25.35
C GLU A 170 -1.53 -10.52 -24.14
N GLY A 171 -1.47 -9.95 -22.92
CA GLY A 171 -1.49 -10.69 -21.65
C GLY A 171 -2.84 -11.37 -21.34
N GLY A 172 -3.86 -11.08 -22.15
CA GLY A 172 -5.21 -11.60 -22.01
C GLY A 172 -5.94 -11.01 -20.82
N ALA A 173 -5.75 -9.71 -20.55
CA ALA A 173 -6.50 -9.00 -19.51
C ALA A 173 -8.01 -9.03 -19.80
N ASP A 174 -8.82 -9.24 -18.76
CA ASP A 174 -10.27 -9.07 -18.85
C ASP A 174 -10.67 -7.62 -18.60
N ILE A 175 -9.89 -6.92 -17.77
CA ILE A 175 -10.10 -5.53 -17.38
C ILE A 175 -8.77 -4.77 -17.51
N ILE A 176 -8.80 -3.55 -18.04
CA ILE A 176 -7.68 -2.61 -18.00
C ILE A 176 -8.10 -1.39 -17.19
N SER A 177 -7.31 -1.06 -16.16
CA SER A 177 -7.47 0.14 -15.34
C SER A 177 -6.48 1.21 -15.78
N LEU A 178 -7.01 2.35 -16.22
CA LEU A 178 -6.29 3.55 -16.63
C LEU A 178 -6.62 4.69 -15.67
N SER A 179 -5.96 4.73 -14.51
CA SER A 179 -6.16 5.80 -13.51
C SER A 179 -5.39 7.08 -13.87
N LEU A 180 -5.48 7.46 -15.15
CA LEU A 180 -4.66 8.48 -15.79
C LEU A 180 -5.55 9.45 -16.55
N GLY A 181 -5.09 10.69 -16.70
CA GLY A 181 -5.78 11.71 -17.48
C GLY A 181 -4.79 12.68 -18.09
N GLY A 182 -5.00 13.04 -19.34
CA GLY A 182 -4.22 14.04 -20.06
C GLY A 182 -5.00 15.34 -20.22
N SER A 183 -4.29 16.45 -20.45
CA SER A 183 -4.93 17.69 -20.90
C SER A 183 -5.71 17.43 -22.19
N GLN A 184 -6.95 17.94 -22.30
CA GLN A 184 -7.70 17.90 -23.56
C GLN A 184 -6.78 18.38 -24.69
N GLY A 185 -6.51 17.52 -25.67
CA GLY A 185 -5.68 17.89 -26.81
C GLY A 185 -6.19 19.21 -27.39
N PHE A 186 -5.30 20.20 -27.53
CA PHE A 186 -5.60 21.45 -28.21
C PHE A 186 -5.83 21.15 -29.70
N GLY A 187 -7.02 20.66 -30.02
CA GLY A 187 -7.30 20.14 -31.34
C GLY A 187 -8.67 19.51 -31.37
N SER A 188 -9.68 20.34 -31.58
CA SER A 188 -10.86 19.90 -32.32
C SER A 188 -10.39 19.27 -33.65
N GLY A 189 -10.21 17.94 -33.66
CA GLY A 189 -10.18 17.09 -34.84
C GLY A 189 -8.91 17.01 -35.71
N PHE A 190 -7.69 17.34 -35.27
CA PHE A 190 -6.52 17.23 -36.17
C PHE A 190 -5.12 16.91 -35.58
N PHE A 191 -4.91 16.75 -34.27
CA PHE A 191 -3.57 16.45 -33.71
C PHE A 191 -3.61 15.41 -32.57
N THR A 192 -3.59 14.13 -32.99
CA THR A 192 -2.99 12.92 -32.40
C THR A 192 -3.17 12.62 -30.91
N THR A 193 -4.36 12.15 -30.54
CA THR A 193 -4.58 11.08 -29.54
C THR A 193 -4.76 9.71 -30.22
N ASP A 194 -4.63 9.67 -31.55
CA ASP A 194 -5.03 8.57 -32.42
C ASP A 194 -4.50 7.20 -31.96
N GLN A 195 -3.25 7.12 -31.51
CA GLN A 195 -2.64 5.84 -31.16
C GLN A 195 -3.22 5.24 -29.87
N LEU A 196 -3.37 6.05 -28.81
CA LEU A 196 -3.97 5.57 -27.56
C LEU A 196 -5.46 5.31 -27.75
N GLU A 197 -6.16 6.16 -28.49
CA GLU A 197 -7.57 5.94 -28.84
C GLU A 197 -7.77 4.65 -29.63
N GLU A 198 -6.92 4.40 -30.64
CA GLU A 198 -6.93 3.17 -31.44
C GLU A 198 -6.66 1.93 -30.56
N SER A 199 -5.61 1.96 -29.74
CA SER A 199 -5.25 0.85 -28.85
C SER A 199 -6.36 0.53 -27.85
N VAL A 200 -6.98 1.56 -27.27
CA VAL A 200 -8.14 1.39 -26.36
C VAL A 200 -9.35 0.85 -27.12
N GLN A 201 -9.62 1.33 -28.33
CA GLN A 201 -10.72 0.81 -29.15
C GLN A 201 -10.50 -0.65 -29.53
N GLU A 202 -9.27 -1.04 -29.88
CA GLU A 202 -8.91 -2.43 -30.18
C GLU A 202 -9.03 -3.33 -28.94
N ALA A 203 -8.66 -2.85 -27.75
CA ALA A 203 -8.87 -3.57 -26.50
C ALA A 203 -10.36 -3.84 -26.25
N ILE A 204 -11.21 -2.81 -26.42
CA ILE A 204 -12.66 -2.93 -26.26
C ILE A 204 -13.25 -3.90 -27.29
N ASP A 205 -12.84 -3.80 -28.56
CA ASP A 205 -13.28 -4.68 -29.65
C ASP A 205 -12.83 -6.14 -29.43
N SER A 206 -11.73 -6.34 -28.70
CA SER A 206 -11.23 -7.65 -28.27
C SER A 206 -11.99 -8.21 -27.06
N GLY A 207 -12.93 -7.46 -26.49
CA GLY A 207 -13.77 -7.87 -25.37
C GLY A 207 -13.22 -7.51 -24.00
N VAL A 208 -12.19 -6.67 -23.92
CA VAL A 208 -11.60 -6.19 -22.66
C VAL A 208 -12.40 -5.01 -22.12
N TYR A 209 -12.69 -5.00 -20.82
CA TYR A 209 -13.34 -3.86 -20.17
C TYR A 209 -12.29 -2.81 -19.80
N VAL A 210 -12.33 -1.66 -20.47
CA VAL A 210 -11.44 -0.54 -20.14
C VAL A 210 -12.14 0.42 -19.16
N VAL A 211 -11.52 0.65 -18.01
CA VAL A 211 -11.98 1.59 -16.98
C VAL A 211 -10.96 2.71 -16.88
N ALA A 212 -11.41 3.95 -17.09
CA ALA A 212 -10.54 5.12 -17.05
C ALA A 212 -11.09 6.21 -16.13
N ALA A 213 -10.19 6.97 -15.51
CA ALA A 213 -10.56 8.15 -14.74
C ALA A 213 -11.18 9.23 -15.65
N ALA A 214 -12.20 9.93 -15.16
CA ALA A 214 -12.87 11.00 -15.93
C ALA A 214 -12.01 12.28 -16.09
N GLY A 215 -10.97 12.44 -15.25
CA GLY A 215 -10.15 13.64 -15.15
C GLY A 215 -10.54 14.53 -13.96
N ASN A 216 -9.60 15.39 -13.56
CA ASN A 216 -9.70 16.21 -12.35
C ASN A 216 -9.91 17.71 -12.64
N ASP A 217 -10.36 18.05 -13.86
CA ASP A 217 -10.45 19.44 -14.34
C ASP A 217 -11.74 20.20 -13.94
N GLY A 218 -12.80 19.49 -13.54
CA GLY A 218 -14.03 20.09 -12.96
C GLY A 218 -15.07 20.63 -13.94
#